data_AF-A0A2H6FW73-F1
#
_entry.id   AF-A0A2H6FW73-F1
#
_cell.length_a   1.000
_cell.length_b   1.000
_cell.length_c   1.000
_cell.angle_alpha   90.00
_cell.angle_beta   90.00
_cell.angle_gamma   90.00
#
_symmetry.space_group_name_H-M   'P 1'
#
loop_
_entity.id
_entity.type
_entity.pdbx_description
1 polymer ?
#
loop_
_entity_poly.entity_id
_entity_poly.type
_entity_poly.pdbx_seq_one_letter_code
_entity_poly.pdbx_strand_id
1 'polypeptide(L)'
;MKVRKVIALKEVAVDLEEGRLFYDEKEQGVGDYFFDSLISDLESLKLYAGIHSKRFGFHRMFSKRFPFAIYYEIDKDIASVVAVLDMRSHPSWIRGKLDKRKS
;
A
#
# COMPACT_ATOMS: atom_id res chain seq x y z
N MET A 1 -14.59 13.53 1.99
CA MET A 1 -15.19 12.24 2.41
C MET A 1 -14.48 11.78 3.67
N LYS A 2 -15.19 11.26 4.69
CA LYS A 2 -14.56 10.86 5.96
C LYS A 2 -14.51 9.34 6.03
N VAL A 3 -13.32 8.76 5.85
CA VAL A 3 -13.10 7.33 6.06
C VAL A 3 -13.07 7.05 7.56
N ARG A 4 -13.91 6.12 8.02
CA ARG A 4 -13.98 5.69 9.43
C ARG A 4 -13.17 4.43 9.68
N LYS A 5 -12.98 3.60 8.65
CA LYS A 5 -12.28 2.32 8.76
C LYS A 5 -11.33 2.12 7.60
N VAL A 6 -10.13 1.65 7.92
CA VAL A 6 -9.18 1.14 6.94
C VAL A 6 -9.13 -0.36 7.15
N ILE A 7 -9.35 -1.12 6.08
CA ILE A 7 -9.17 -2.57 6.05
C ILE A 7 -8.14 -2.93 4.98
N ALA A 8 -7.54 -4.11 5.08
CA ALA A 8 -6.58 -4.58 4.10
C ALA A 8 -6.92 -6.00 3.67
N LEU A 9 -6.67 -6.32 2.40
CA LEU A 9 -6.67 -7.70 1.93
C LEU A 9 -5.54 -8.47 2.60
N LYS A 10 -5.68 -9.80 2.70
CA LYS A 10 -4.70 -10.67 3.36
C LYS A 10 -3.33 -10.58 2.69
N GLU A 11 -3.34 -10.40 1.37
CA GLU A 11 -2.16 -10.26 0.52
C GLU A 11 -1.33 -9.03 0.86
N VAL A 12 -1.91 -8.00 1.50
CA VAL A 12 -1.17 -6.82 1.95
C VAL A 12 -0.17 -7.19 3.05
N ALA A 13 -0.50 -8.15 3.91
CA ALA A 13 0.45 -8.62 4.93
C ALA A 13 1.68 -9.27 4.27
N VAL A 14 1.48 -10.01 3.17
CA VAL A 14 2.57 -10.60 2.39
C VAL A 14 3.42 -9.52 1.74
N ASP A 15 2.78 -8.52 1.11
CA ASP A 15 3.47 -7.39 0.49
C ASP A 15 4.36 -6.63 1.49
N LEU A 16 3.86 -6.41 2.72
CA LEU A 16 4.59 -5.73 3.79
C LEU A 16 5.77 -6.57 4.30
N GLU A 17 5.58 -7.88 4.49
CA GLU A 17 6.64 -8.77 4.95
C GLU A 17 7.74 -8.92 3.90
N GLU A 18 7.39 -9.08 2.62
CA GLU A 18 8.36 -9.10 1.52
C GLU A 18 9.20 -7.80 1.49
N GLY A 19 8.56 -6.64 1.68
CA GLY A 19 9.27 -5.37 1.78
C GLY A 19 10.15 -5.25 3.02
N ARG A 20 9.65 -5.69 4.19
CA ARG A 20 10.38 -5.67 5.46
C ARG A 20 11.66 -6.50 5.37
N LEU A 21 11.56 -7.74 4.90
CA LEU A 21 12.71 -8.63 4.70
C LEU A 21 13.71 -8.06 3.70
N PHE A 22 13.23 -7.52 2.58
CA PHE A 22 14.11 -6.89 1.58
C PHE A 22 14.97 -5.77 2.18
N TYR A 23 14.40 -4.91 3.03
CA TYR A 23 15.14 -3.80 3.62
C TYR A 23 16.02 -4.23 4.79
N ASP A 24 15.61 -5.22 5.58
CA ASP A 24 16.43 -5.76 6.66
C ASP A 24 17.71 -6.45 6.14
N GLU A 25 17.63 -7.09 4.96
CA GLU A 25 18.81 -7.63 4.27
C GLU A 25 19.81 -6.56 3.83
N LYS A 26 19.37 -5.30 3.64
CA LYS A 26 20.27 -4.20 3.24
C LYS A 26 21.01 -3.61 4.42
N GLU A 27 20.30 -3.41 5.52
CA GLU A 27 20.85 -2.89 6.76
C GLU A 27 19.90 -3.26 7.90
N GLN A 28 20.47 -3.85 8.94
CA GLN A 28 19.73 -4.32 10.10
C GLN A 28 18.87 -3.20 10.69
N GLY A 29 17.58 -3.46 10.87
CA GLY A 29 16.63 -2.50 11.44
C GLY A 29 15.97 -1.56 10.42
N VAL A 30 16.46 -1.48 9.19
CA VAL A 30 15.77 -0.73 8.12
C VAL A 30 14.46 -1.42 7.71
N GLY A 31 14.38 -2.75 7.84
CA GLY A 31 13.14 -3.49 7.66
C GLY A 31 12.04 -3.01 8.62
N ASP A 32 12.35 -2.90 9.90
CA ASP A 32 11.37 -2.44 10.89
C ASP A 32 10.98 -0.97 10.64
N TYR A 33 11.94 -0.12 10.28
CA TYR A 33 11.65 1.26 9.88
C TYR A 33 10.75 1.34 8.63
N PHE A 34 10.94 0.43 7.67
CA PHE A 34 10.05 0.26 6.52
C PHE A 34 8.63 -0.09 6.98
N PHE A 35 8.48 -1.10 7.82
CA PHE A 35 7.19 -1.56 8.30
C PHE A 35 6.44 -0.43 9.01
N ASP A 36 7.08 0.22 10.00
CA ASP A 36 6.49 1.32 10.76
C ASP A 36 6.09 2.50 9.87
N SER A 37 6.91 2.84 8.87
CA SER A 37 6.61 3.90 7.91
C SER A 37 5.37 3.58 7.08
N LEU A 38 5.24 2.33 6.60
CA LEU A 38 4.09 1.91 5.80
C LEU A 38 2.81 1.80 6.64
N ILE A 39 2.90 1.34 7.89
CA ILE A 39 1.75 1.34 8.81
C ILE A 39 1.27 2.79 9.04
N SER A 40 2.18 3.73 9.31
CA SER A 40 1.83 5.14 9.48
C SER A 40 1.14 5.73 8.23
N ASP A 41 1.64 5.37 7.05
CA ASP A 41 1.04 5.77 5.78
C ASP A 41 -0.37 5.17 5.61
N LEU A 42 -0.57 3.88 5.91
CA LEU A 42 -1.88 3.22 5.87
C LEU A 42 -2.90 3.88 6.81
N GLU A 43 -2.49 4.23 8.04
CA GLU A 43 -3.36 4.92 8.99
C GLU A 43 -3.78 6.30 8.51
N SER A 44 -2.90 6.99 7.78
CA SER A 44 -3.17 8.31 7.21
C SER A 44 -4.31 8.31 6.18
N LEU A 45 -4.68 7.15 5.64
CA LEU A 45 -5.85 7.03 4.76
C LEU A 45 -7.16 7.45 5.45
N LYS A 46 -7.25 7.38 6.79
CA LYS A 46 -8.40 7.94 7.52
C LYS A 46 -8.62 9.44 7.24
N LEU A 47 -7.53 10.16 6.93
CA LEU A 47 -7.54 11.60 6.67
C LEU A 47 -7.56 11.92 5.17
N TYR A 48 -6.79 11.18 4.38
CA TYR A 48 -6.48 11.56 2.99
C TYR A 48 -7.14 10.66 1.94
N ALA A 49 -7.86 9.61 2.32
CA ALA A 49 -8.49 8.73 1.34
C ALA A 49 -9.48 9.48 0.44
N GLY A 50 -9.23 9.39 -0.86
CA GLY A 50 -10.09 9.89 -1.93
C GLY A 50 -9.47 11.03 -2.73
N ILE A 51 -8.44 11.69 -2.18
CA ILE A 51 -7.73 12.78 -2.88
C ILE A 51 -6.67 12.24 -3.86
N HIS A 52 -6.28 10.98 -3.70
CA HIS A 52 -5.23 10.36 -4.51
C HIS A 52 -5.72 10.00 -5.91
N SER A 53 -4.91 10.28 -6.92
CA SER A 53 -5.17 9.91 -8.32
C SER A 53 -5.36 8.39 -8.47
N LYS A 54 -6.23 7.97 -9.39
CA LYS A 54 -6.41 6.56 -9.70
C LYS A 54 -5.37 6.06 -10.71
N ARG A 55 -4.86 4.85 -10.52
CA ARG A 55 -4.02 4.13 -11.48
C ARG A 55 -4.37 2.64 -11.45
N PHE A 56 -4.52 2.04 -12.62
CA PHE A 56 -4.95 0.64 -12.77
C PHE A 56 -6.31 0.34 -12.10
N GLY A 57 -7.19 1.33 -11.98
CA GLY A 57 -8.52 1.19 -11.36
C GLY A 57 -8.59 1.60 -9.88
N PHE A 58 -7.46 1.65 -9.18
CA PHE A 58 -7.38 1.89 -7.74
C PHE A 58 -6.90 3.31 -7.43
N HIS A 59 -7.31 3.88 -6.29
CA HIS A 59 -6.62 5.06 -5.75
C HIS A 59 -5.19 4.66 -5.38
N ARG A 60 -4.22 5.54 -5.68
CA ARG A 60 -2.80 5.26 -5.45
C ARG A 60 -2.17 6.35 -4.61
N MET A 61 -1.80 6.01 -3.39
CA MET A 61 -1.01 6.86 -2.49
C MET A 61 0.45 6.40 -2.50
N PHE A 62 1.40 7.31 -2.62
CA PHE A 62 2.81 6.99 -2.47
C PHE A 62 3.19 6.98 -0.99
N SER A 63 4.04 6.03 -0.59
CA SER A 63 4.66 6.09 0.73
C SER A 63 5.58 7.31 0.82
N LYS A 64 5.68 7.88 2.02
CA LYS A 64 6.47 9.10 2.25
C LYS A 64 7.97 8.84 2.28
N ARG A 65 8.38 7.63 2.68
CA ARG A 65 9.79 7.29 2.97
C ARG A 65 10.38 6.29 2.01
N PHE A 66 9.55 5.36 1.52
CA PHE A 66 10.00 4.27 0.66
C PHE A 66 9.39 4.39 -0.73
N PRO A 67 10.06 3.86 -1.77
CA PRO A 67 9.57 3.87 -3.15
C PRO A 67 8.42 2.87 -3.35
N PHE A 68 7.43 2.89 -2.47
CA PHE A 68 6.26 2.01 -2.45
C PHE A 68 4.99 2.81 -2.69
N ALA A 69 3.97 2.14 -3.21
CA ALA A 69 2.64 2.70 -3.35
C ALA A 69 1.58 1.81 -2.70
N ILE A 70 0.67 2.45 -1.99
CA ILE A 70 -0.52 1.86 -1.39
C ILE A 70 -1.67 2.03 -2.39
N TYR A 71 -2.19 0.90 -2.88
CA TYR A 71 -3.34 0.84 -3.76
C TYR A 71 -4.57 0.48 -2.94
N TYR A 72 -5.63 1.28 -3.07
CA TYR A 72 -6.85 1.09 -2.29
C TYR A 72 -8.09 1.52 -3.07
N GLU A 73 -9.24 1.00 -2.65
CA GLU A 73 -10.56 1.43 -3.09
C GLU A 73 -11.29 2.06 -1.92
N ILE A 74 -12.37 2.78 -2.24
CA ILE A 74 -13.23 3.34 -1.22
C ILE A 74 -14.66 2.96 -1.54
N ASP A 75 -15.30 2.30 -0.58
CA ASP A 75 -16.75 2.10 -0.56
C ASP A 75 -17.30 2.74 0.72
N LYS A 76 -18.25 3.67 0.55
CA LYS A 76 -18.84 4.49 1.63
C LYS A 76 -17.75 5.16 2.48
N ASP A 77 -17.55 4.70 3.71
CA ASP A 77 -16.60 5.21 4.69
C ASP A 77 -15.47 4.22 5.00
N ILE A 78 -15.27 3.21 4.14
CA ILE A 78 -14.25 2.17 4.27
C ILE A 78 -13.21 2.32 3.16
N ALA A 79 -11.96 2.55 3.53
CA ALA A 79 -10.84 2.40 2.60
C ALA A 79 -10.34 0.95 2.65
N SER A 80 -10.45 0.24 1.53
CA SER A 80 -10.00 -1.15 1.38
C SER A 80 -8.66 -1.17 0.67
N VAL A 81 -7.59 -1.46 1.40
CA VAL A 81 -6.23 -1.56 0.87
C VAL A 81 -6.06 -2.89 0.17
N VAL A 82 -5.71 -2.82 -1.11
CA VAL A 82 -5.63 -3.96 -2.03
C VAL A 82 -4.19 -4.45 -2.19
N ALA A 83 -3.22 -3.52 -2.17
CA ALA A 83 -1.82 -3.86 -2.31
C ALA A 83 -0.89 -2.75 -1.78
N VAL A 84 0.32 -3.13 -1.38
CA VAL A 84 1.41 -2.22 -1.01
C VAL A 84 2.66 -2.62 -1.81
N LEU A 85 2.90 -1.98 -2.94
CA LEU A 85 3.84 -2.50 -3.95
C LEU A 85 5.04 -1.59 -4.17
N ASP A 86 6.22 -2.20 -4.34
CA ASP A 86 7.45 -1.52 -4.74
C ASP A 86 7.31 -0.96 -6.16
N MET A 87 7.44 0.37 -6.29
CA MET A 87 7.30 1.10 -7.53
C MET A 87 8.52 1.02 -8.44
N ARG A 88 9.63 0.43 -7.97
CA ARG A 88 10.82 0.10 -8.78
C ARG A 88 10.59 -1.16 -9.62
N SER A 89 9.56 -1.96 -9.30
CA SER A 89 9.17 -3.13 -10.08
C SER A 89 8.61 -2.75 -11.44
N HIS A 90 8.72 -3.67 -12.41
CA HIS A 90 8.17 -3.48 -13.75
C HIS A 90 6.66 -3.17 -13.70
N PRO A 91 6.16 -2.14 -14.41
CA PRO A 91 4.75 -1.75 -14.34
C PRO A 91 3.75 -2.84 -14.73
N SER A 92 4.15 -3.76 -15.63
CA SER A 92 3.34 -4.93 -16.02
C SER A 92 3.13 -5.90 -14.85
N TRP A 93 4.14 -6.10 -14.01
CA TRP A 93 4.04 -6.93 -12.81
C TRP A 93 3.09 -6.31 -11.79
N ILE A 94 3.19 -4.98 -11.57
CA ILE A 94 2.30 -4.24 -10.68
C ILE A 94 0.85 -4.38 -11.16
N ARG A 95 0.60 -4.17 -12.45
CA ARG A 95 -0.74 -4.34 -13.03
C ARG A 95 -1.26 -5.76 -12.82
N GLY A 96 -0.44 -6.79 -13.09
CA GLY A 96 -0.83 -8.19 -12.92
C GLY A 96 -1.16 -8.56 -11.47
N LYS A 97 -0.44 -8.01 -10.48
CA LYS A 97 -0.79 -8.18 -9.05
C LYS A 97 -2.13 -7.53 -8.73
N LEU A 98 -2.38 -6.32 -9.23
CA LEU A 98 -3.63 -5.58 -8.98
C LEU A 98 -4.83 -6.22 -9.68
N ASP A 99 -4.69 -6.70 -10.91
CA ASP A 99 -5.77 -7.35 -11.66
C ASP A 99 -6.25 -8.64 -10.95
N LYS A 100 -5.34 -9.39 -10.32
CA LYS A 100 -5.66 -10.58 -9.53
C LYS A 100 -6.37 -10.29 -8.20
N ARG A 101 -6.27 -9.05 -7.71
CA ARG A 101 -6.81 -8.61 -6.42
C ARG A 101 -7.98 -7.64 -6.59
N LYS A 102 -8.42 -7.44 -7.82
CA LYS A 102 -9.60 -6.65 -8.15
C LYS A 102 -10.85 -7.43 -7.75
N SER A 103 -11.73 -6.79 -6.99
CA SER A 103 -13.02 -7.37 -6.61
C SER A 103 -13.99 -7.42 -7.77
#